data_AF-A0A357FXG6-F1
#
_entry.id   AF-A0A357FXG6-F1
#
_cell.length_a   1.000
_cell.length_b   1.000
_cell.length_c   1.000
_cell.angle_alpha   90.00
_cell.angle_beta   90.00
_cell.angle_gamma   90.00
#
_symmetry.space_group_name_H-M   'P 1'
#
loop_
_entity.id
_entity.type
_entity.pdbx_description
1 polymer ?
#
loop_
_entity_poly.entity_id
_entity_poly.type
_entity_poly.pdbx_seq_one_letter_code
_entity_poly.pdbx_strand_id
1 'polypeptide(L)' 'RDRKAGVALRATFIVDPDNTIQHVSVNGLSVGRNPQETLRILDAAQSQGLCACNRAAGGETIDVKAEACKIAA' A
#
# COMPACT_ATOMS: atom_id res chain seq x y z
N ARG A 1 0.58 0.01 20.72
CA ARG A 1 -0.02 -0.79 21.82
C ARG A 1 -1.30 -0.11 22.27
N ASP A 2 -2.36 -0.87 22.57
CA ASP A 2 -3.55 -0.33 23.20
C ASP A 2 -3.24 0.07 24.66
N ARG A 3 -3.64 1.29 25.04
CA ARG A 3 -3.27 1.87 26.35
C ARG A 3 -4.00 1.20 27.52
N LYS A 4 -5.19 0.63 27.29
CA LYS A 4 -6.01 0.01 28.34
C LYS A 4 -5.74 -1.49 28.43
N ALA A 5 -5.80 -2.20 27.32
CA ALA A 5 -5.67 -3.65 27.26
C ALA A 5 -4.21 -4.12 27.34
N GLY A 6 -3.24 -3.24 27.11
CA GLY A 6 -1.82 -3.58 27.18
C GLY A 6 -1.29 -4.41 25.99
N VAL A 7 -2.14 -4.75 25.04
CA VAL A 7 -1.83 -5.62 23.89
C VAL A 7 -1.38 -4.83 22.67
N ALA A 8 -0.74 -5.52 21.72
CA ALA A 8 -0.41 -4.94 20.41
C ALA A 8 -1.69 -4.58 19.64
N LEU A 9 -1.63 -3.50 18.86
CA LEU A 9 -2.68 -3.21 17.89
C LEU A 9 -2.53 -4.16 16.69
N ARG A 10 -3.59 -4.30 15.89
CA ARG A 10 -3.57 -5.14 14.70
C ARG A 10 -2.86 -4.41 13.56
N ALA A 11 -1.54 -4.36 13.64
CA ALA A 11 -0.69 -3.74 12.63
C ALA A 11 -0.23 -4.76 11.59
N THR A 12 -0.24 -4.36 10.32
CA THR A 12 0.38 -5.08 9.20
C THR A 12 1.44 -4.17 8.60
N PHE A 13 2.64 -4.71 8.42
CA PHE A 13 3.78 -4.02 7.82
C PHE A 13 4.15 -4.74 6.53
N ILE A 14 4.38 -3.98 5.46
CA ILE A 14 5.02 -4.47 4.23
C ILE A 14 6.44 -3.94 4.24
N VAL A 15 7.39 -4.87 4.29
CA VAL A 15 8.83 -4.60 4.39
C VAL A 15 9.49 -5.13 3.12
N ASP A 16 10.33 -4.31 2.50
CA ASP A 16 11.09 -4.71 1.33
C ASP A 16 12.37 -5.51 1.70
N PRO A 17 13.07 -6.10 0.71
CA PRO A 17 14.32 -6.82 0.96
C PRO A 17 15.44 -5.98 1.59
N ASP A 18 15.39 -4.66 1.46
CA ASP A 18 16.35 -3.72 2.04
C ASP A 18 15.99 -3.35 3.50
N ASN A 19 14.99 -4.03 4.08
CA ASN A 19 14.45 -3.80 5.43
C ASN A 19 13.81 -2.41 5.62
N THR A 20 13.38 -1.76 4.55
CA THR A 20 12.62 -0.51 4.60
C THR A 20 11.13 -0.79 4.61
N ILE A 21 10.40 -0.06 5.46
CA ILE A 21 8.94 -0.19 5.58
C ILE A 21 8.27 0.62 4.48
N GLN A 22 7.59 -0.06 3.55
CA GLN A 22 6.89 0.57 2.42
C GLN A 22 5.44 0.91 2.74
N HIS A 23 4.80 0.12 3.60
CA HIS A 23 3.41 0.36 4.00
C HIS A 23 3.11 -0.12 5.41
N VAL A 24 2.28 0.63 6.11
CA VAL A 24 1.77 0.31 7.44
C VAL A 24 0.27 0.53 7.50
N SER A 25 -0.46 -0.49 7.92
CA SER A 25 -1.87 -0.40 8.28
C SER A 25 -2.06 -0.82 9.73
N VAL A 26 -2.74 0.00 10.52
CA VAL A 26 -2.97 -0.25 11.96
C VAL A 26 -4.46 -0.20 12.26
N ASN A 27 -5.02 -1.34 12.64
CA ASN A 27 -6.43 -1.44 13.02
C ASN A 27 -6.58 -1.64 14.54
N GLY A 28 -7.71 -1.15 15.06
CA GLY A 28 -8.12 -1.39 16.44
C GLY A 28 -8.44 -2.86 16.71
N LEU A 29 -8.64 -3.22 17.98
CA LEU A 29 -8.83 -4.63 18.38
C LEU A 29 -10.10 -5.26 17.80
N SER A 30 -11.14 -4.46 17.58
CA SER A 30 -12.44 -4.91 17.07
C SER A 30 -12.56 -4.91 15.54
N VAL A 31 -11.59 -4.35 14.81
CA VAL A 31 -11.67 -4.19 13.35
C VAL A 31 -10.73 -5.18 12.67
N GLY A 32 -11.28 -5.98 11.75
CA GLY A 32 -10.53 -6.93 10.93
C GLY A 32 -9.62 -6.25 9.92
N ARG A 33 -8.66 -7.01 9.38
CA ARG A 33 -7.80 -6.56 8.28
C ARG A 33 -8.39 -7.04 6.96
N ASN A 34 -8.11 -6.32 5.88
CA ASN A 34 -8.47 -6.75 4.54
C ASN A 34 -7.25 -7.39 3.84
N PRO A 35 -7.25 -8.73 3.63
CA PRO A 35 -6.14 -9.40 2.97
C PRO A 35 -6.02 -8.99 1.49
N GLN A 36 -7.14 -8.69 0.81
CA GLN A 36 -7.12 -8.26 -0.59
C GLN A 36 -6.41 -6.92 -0.76
N GLU A 37 -6.62 -5.99 0.18
CA GLU A 37 -5.92 -4.70 0.18
C GLU A 37 -4.42 -4.87 0.43
N THR A 38 -4.04 -5.80 1.30
CA THR A 38 -2.61 -6.08 1.56
C THR A 38 -1.93 -6.62 0.31
N LEU A 39 -2.57 -7.53 -0.43
CA LEU A 39 -2.05 -8.06 -1.69
C LEU A 39 -1.98 -7.00 -2.80
N ARG A 40 -2.99 -6.13 -2.88
CA ARG A 40 -3.02 -5.00 -3.83
C ARG A 40 -1.85 -4.04 -3.61
N ILE A 41 -1.56 -3.72 -2.34
CA ILE A 41 -0.42 -2.85 -1.99
C ILE A 41 0.91 -3.58 -2.24
N LEU A 42 0.99 -4.88 -1.95
CA LEU A 42 2.18 -5.67 -2.25
C LEU A 42 2.49 -5.70 -3.75
N ASP A 43 1.48 -5.92 -4.59
CA ASP A 43 1.60 -5.86 -6.05
C ASP A 43 2.06 -4.47 -6.51
N ALA A 44 1.44 -3.40 -5.97
CA ALA A 44 1.84 -2.03 -6.25
C ALA A 44 3.30 -1.74 -5.87
N ALA A 45 3.77 -2.23 -4.72
CA ALA A 45 5.15 -2.08 -4.28
C ALA A 45 6.14 -2.79 -5.21
N GLN A 46 5.74 -3.90 -5.84
CA GLN A 46 6.56 -4.65 -6.80
C GLN A 46 6.52 -4.09 -8.23
N SER A 47 5.53 -3.26 -8.55
CA SER A 47 5.25 -2.81 -9.93
C SER A 47 6.27 -1.83 -10.52
N GLN A 48 7.24 -1.34 -9.73
CA GLN A 48 8.30 -0.37 -10.09
C GLN A 48 7.84 0.99 -10.70
N GLY A 49 6.56 1.16 -11.05
CA GLY A 49 5.95 2.37 -11.59
C GLY A 49 4.96 3.05 -10.63
N LEU A 50 4.50 4.24 -11.00
CA LEU A 50 3.49 4.97 -10.22
C LEU A 50 2.13 4.27 -10.34
N CYS A 51 1.57 3.90 -9.19
CA CYS A 51 0.26 3.26 -9.13
C CYS A 51 -0.84 4.29 -8.88
N ALA A 52 -1.91 4.25 -9.68
CA ALA A 52 -3.08 5.10 -9.47
C ALA A 52 -3.85 4.74 -8.19
N CYS A 53 -4.61 5.69 -7.66
CA CYS A 53 -5.54 5.44 -6.55
C CYS A 53 -6.54 4.34 -6.91
N ASN A 54 -6.79 3.41 -5.97
CA ASN A 54 -7.69 2.26 -6.16
C ASN A 54 -7.32 1.32 -7.33
N ARG A 55 -6.07 1.34 -7.82
CA ARG A 55 -5.56 0.36 -8.80
C ARG A 55 -5.76 -1.05 -8.26
N ALA A 56 -6.50 -1.88 -9.01
CA ALA A 56 -6.63 -3.31 -8.75
C ALA A 56 -5.27 -4.02 -8.96
N ALA A 57 -5.08 -5.17 -8.32
CA ALA A 57 -3.86 -5.96 -8.52
C ALA A 57 -3.69 -6.30 -10.01
N GLY A 58 -2.51 -6.03 -10.56
CA GLY A 58 -2.22 -6.19 -12.00
C GLY A 58 -2.79 -5.11 -12.92
N GLY A 59 -3.37 -4.03 -12.39
CA GLY A 59 -3.87 -2.91 -13.21
C GLY A 59 -2.75 -2.09 -13.88
N GLU A 60 -3.11 -1.12 -14.69
CA GLU A 60 -2.13 -0.25 -15.37
C GLU A 60 -1.40 0.70 -14.41
N THR A 61 -0.17 1.07 -14.77
CA THR A 61 0.63 2.09 -14.05
C THR A 61 0.64 3.41 -14.81
N ILE A 62 0.89 4.50 -14.11
CA ILE A 62 0.94 5.84 -14.70
C ILE A 62 2.34 6.07 -15.27
N ASP A 63 2.42 6.29 -16.59
CA ASP A 63 3.64 6.79 -17.23
C ASP A 63 3.66 8.33 -17.21
N VAL A 64 4.55 8.87 -16.38
CA VAL A 64 4.71 10.32 -16.19
C VAL A 64 5.11 11.03 -17.48
N LYS A 65 5.88 10.38 -18.37
CA LYS A 65 6.30 10.99 -19.63
C LYS A 65 5.12 11.14 -20.58
N ALA A 66 4.26 10.13 -20.64
CA ALA A 66 3.05 10.16 -21.44
C ALA A 66 2.06 11.22 -20.94
N GLU A 67 1.87 11.35 -19.62
CA GLU A 67 0.96 12.35 -19.05
C GLU A 67 1.51 13.78 -19.14
N ALA A 68 2.82 13.99 -18.93
CA ALA A 68 3.42 15.32 -19.06
C ALA A 68 3.29 15.89 -20.48
N CYS A 69 3.34 15.03 -21.50
CA CYS A 69 3.20 15.44 -22.91
C CYS A 69 1.79 15.99 -23.24
N LYS A 70 0.75 15.53 -22.53
CA LYS A 70 -0.64 16.00 -22.76
C LYS A 70 -0.92 17.40 -22.22
N ILE A 71 -0.16 17.85 -21.23
CA ILE A 71 -0.32 19.18 -20.60
C ILE A 71 0.46 20.25 -21.39
N ALA A 72 1.49 19.83 -22.14
CA ALA A 72 2.33 20.72 -22.94
C ALA A 72 1.76 21.02 -24.34
N ALA A 73 0.58 20.50 -24.69
CA ALA A 73 -0.14 20.74 -25.93
C ALA A 73 -1.39 21.59 -25.67
#